data_AF-A0A5J5WEW9-F1
#
_entry.id   AF-A0A5J5WEW9-F1
#
_cell.length_a   1.000
_cell.length_b   1.000
_cell.length_c   1.000
_cell.angle_alpha   90.00
_cell.angle_beta   90.00
_cell.angle_gamma   90.00
#
_symmetry.space_group_name_H-M   'P 1'
#
loop_
_entity.id
_entity.type
_entity.pdbx_description
1 polymer ?
#
loop_
_entity_poly.entity_id
_entity_poly.type
_entity_poly.pdbx_seq_one_letter_code
_entity_poly.pdbx_strand_id
1 'polypeptide(L)'
;MSKFIKAFRELASYKELLRSQVEHVLIDQLMHFMNVDLQDAKESRRRFDKAISTYDQAREKFVSLKKNTPGDIVAELEEDLQNSKSSFERSRFNLVNALMNIEAKKKYEFLESISAIMDSHLKYFKLGFELLKQLEPFIHQVYTYAQQAKELANAEQCSLEKRIQEFRTQAEIDIIKASSNIEPSTSSVGICVTGMNSDKNIEAIMQSSRNGEVQTIKQGYLLKRSSSLRGDWKRRFFVLDSQGTLYYYRNKGIKPTGFLHHYAGSAEYNGGVFARFRAKYRTSSCEDNLGCRTVDLCTSTIKMGAEDTDLRLCFRIISPLKTYTLQAENAGDRTDWVNKITAVITSLLSSHILQQHVENNDYARKASSNVMLRNNHHTSDDQIGNRAESVSAVLREIPGNDVCAECNAHEPDWASLNLGILLCIECSGVHRNLGVHISKVRSLTLDVKVWEPSIVELFRTLGNAYCNSIWEGSLLKNER
;
A
#
# COMPACT_ATOMS: atom_id res chain seq x y z
N MET A 1 14.52 -6.06 -20.11
CA MET A 1 15.86 -5.60 -19.68
C MET A 1 16.91 -6.71 -19.62
N SER A 2 16.66 -7.88 -19.00
CA SER A 2 17.66 -8.96 -18.91
C SER A 2 18.22 -9.43 -20.26
N LYS A 3 17.36 -9.57 -21.29
CA LYS A 3 17.79 -9.92 -22.67
C LYS A 3 18.79 -8.93 -23.26
N PHE A 4 18.55 -7.61 -23.11
CA PHE A 4 19.48 -6.58 -23.54
C PHE A 4 20.82 -6.66 -22.82
N ILE A 5 20.81 -6.86 -21.50
CA ILE A 5 22.04 -7.00 -20.71
C ILE A 5 22.84 -8.20 -21.19
N LYS A 6 22.19 -9.34 -21.47
CA LYS A 6 22.85 -10.54 -22.00
C LYS A 6 23.49 -10.26 -23.36
N ALA A 7 22.75 -9.65 -24.29
CA ALA A 7 23.27 -9.31 -25.62
C ALA A 7 24.46 -8.33 -25.55
N PHE A 8 24.41 -7.31 -24.70
CA PHE A 8 25.53 -6.38 -24.55
C PHE A 8 26.78 -7.04 -23.95
N ARG A 9 26.62 -7.97 -23.01
CA ARG A 9 27.75 -8.75 -22.48
C ARG A 9 28.38 -9.61 -23.57
N GLU A 10 27.56 -10.26 -24.39
CA GLU A 10 28.03 -11.11 -25.48
C GLU A 10 28.76 -10.31 -26.56
N LEU A 11 28.23 -9.14 -26.94
CA LEU A 11 28.90 -8.22 -27.86
C LEU A 11 30.25 -7.73 -27.30
N ALA A 12 30.33 -7.47 -25.98
CA ALA A 12 31.58 -7.12 -25.33
C ALA A 12 32.61 -8.27 -25.39
N SER A 13 32.17 -9.52 -25.20
CA SER A 13 33.03 -10.69 -25.36
C SER A 13 33.59 -10.83 -26.79
N TYR A 14 32.76 -10.56 -27.81
CA TYR A 14 33.22 -10.56 -29.20
C TYR A 14 34.28 -9.48 -29.47
N LYS A 15 34.12 -8.29 -28.87
CA LYS A 15 35.10 -7.20 -28.98
C LYS A 15 36.42 -7.57 -28.30
N GLU A 16 36.36 -8.21 -27.14
CA GLU A 16 37.57 -8.64 -26.43
C GLU A 16 38.33 -9.71 -27.20
N LEU A 17 37.62 -10.65 -27.84
CA LEU A 17 38.23 -11.62 -28.73
C LEU A 17 38.94 -10.95 -29.91
N LEU A 18 38.31 -9.95 -30.55
CA LEU A 18 38.93 -9.17 -31.62
C LEU A 18 40.19 -8.45 -31.12
N ARG A 19 40.12 -7.82 -29.94
CA ARG A 19 41.27 -7.12 -29.35
C ARG A 19 42.46 -8.07 -29.17
N SER A 20 42.21 -9.25 -28.58
CA SER A 20 43.25 -10.27 -28.36
C SER A 20 43.85 -10.77 -29.68
N GLN A 21 43.04 -10.96 -30.73
CA GLN A 21 43.56 -11.34 -32.06
C GLN A 21 44.47 -10.25 -32.65
N VAL A 22 44.08 -8.98 -32.57
CA VAL A 22 44.92 -7.87 -33.05
C VAL A 22 46.24 -7.78 -32.28
N GLU A 23 46.19 -7.96 -30.96
CA GLU A 23 47.37 -7.93 -30.10
C GLU A 23 48.38 -9.02 -30.49
N HIS A 24 47.94 -10.27 -30.59
CA HIS A 24 48.84 -11.39 -30.87
C HIS A 24 49.29 -11.47 -32.33
N VAL A 25 48.41 -11.18 -33.29
CA VAL A 25 48.72 -11.39 -34.70
C VAL A 25 49.52 -10.23 -35.28
N LEU A 26 49.33 -9.01 -34.79
CA LEU A 26 49.99 -7.82 -35.34
C LEU A 26 50.94 -7.15 -34.38
N ILE A 27 50.48 -6.85 -33.15
CA ILE A 27 51.29 -6.06 -32.23
C ILE A 27 52.53 -6.86 -31.83
N ASP A 28 52.35 -8.10 -31.38
CA ASP A 28 53.46 -8.96 -30.98
C ASP A 28 54.43 -9.23 -32.14
N GLN A 29 53.92 -9.44 -33.35
CA GLN A 29 54.75 -9.65 -34.54
C GLN A 29 55.55 -8.40 -34.93
N LEU A 30 54.92 -7.22 -34.96
CA LEU A 30 55.61 -5.95 -35.23
C LEU A 30 56.66 -5.65 -34.16
N MET A 31 56.35 -5.92 -32.91
CA MET A 31 57.28 -5.75 -31.79
C MET A 31 58.48 -6.69 -31.91
N HIS A 32 58.26 -7.96 -32.27
CA HIS A 32 59.35 -8.89 -32.54
C HIS A 32 60.23 -8.40 -33.69
N PHE A 33 59.62 -7.99 -34.81
CA PHE A 33 60.35 -7.47 -35.97
C PHE A 33 61.21 -6.25 -35.61
N MET A 34 60.65 -5.29 -34.85
CA MET A 34 61.36 -4.06 -34.49
C MET A 34 62.49 -4.29 -33.47
N ASN A 35 62.26 -5.16 -32.49
CA ASN A 35 63.18 -5.34 -31.36
C ASN A 35 64.22 -6.44 -31.59
N VAL A 36 63.93 -7.41 -32.45
CA VAL A 36 64.82 -8.55 -32.74
C VAL A 36 65.38 -8.41 -34.14
N ASP A 37 64.55 -8.61 -35.17
CA ASP A 37 65.03 -8.73 -36.56
C ASP A 37 65.75 -7.47 -37.05
N LEU A 38 65.17 -6.29 -36.78
CA LEU A 38 65.76 -5.02 -37.18
C LEU A 38 67.04 -4.69 -36.38
N GLN A 39 67.11 -5.07 -35.11
CA GLN A 39 68.30 -4.88 -34.30
C GLN A 39 69.44 -5.79 -34.75
N ASP A 40 69.14 -7.05 -35.06
CA ASP A 40 70.12 -8.02 -35.57
C ASP A 40 70.72 -7.56 -36.91
N ALA A 41 69.90 -7.01 -37.81
CA ALA A 41 70.40 -6.44 -39.06
C ALA A 41 71.26 -5.18 -38.83
N LYS A 42 70.85 -4.30 -37.91
CA LYS A 42 71.62 -3.10 -37.54
C LYS A 42 72.97 -3.45 -36.95
N GLU A 43 73.02 -4.44 -36.06
CA GLU A 43 74.26 -4.90 -35.45
C GLU A 43 75.14 -5.67 -36.46
N SER A 44 74.55 -6.48 -37.35
CA SER A 44 75.27 -7.11 -38.46
C SER A 44 75.90 -6.07 -39.39
N ARG A 45 75.19 -4.96 -39.66
CA ARG A 45 75.73 -3.85 -40.44
C ARG A 45 76.91 -3.19 -39.75
N ARG A 46 76.79 -2.91 -38.45
CA ARG A 46 77.89 -2.34 -37.64
C ARG A 46 79.13 -3.24 -37.66
N ARG A 47 78.95 -4.57 -37.55
CA ARG A 47 80.06 -5.55 -37.63
C ARG A 47 80.73 -5.55 -39.00
N PHE A 48 79.93 -5.49 -40.07
CA PHE A 48 80.43 -5.36 -41.43
C PHE A 48 81.26 -4.08 -41.62
N ASP A 49 80.73 -2.93 -41.19
CA ASP A 49 81.41 -1.62 -41.32
C ASP A 49 82.73 -1.59 -40.52
N LYS A 50 82.79 -2.28 -39.37
CA LYS A 50 84.05 -2.46 -38.63
C LYS A 50 85.02 -3.39 -39.37
N ALA A 51 84.55 -4.54 -39.83
CA ALA A 51 85.38 -5.55 -40.49
C ALA A 51 85.98 -5.06 -41.81
N ILE A 52 85.22 -4.29 -42.61
CA ILE A 52 85.73 -3.67 -43.84
C ILE A 52 86.83 -2.65 -43.53
N SER A 53 86.64 -1.79 -42.51
CA SER A 53 87.67 -0.83 -42.11
C SER A 53 88.95 -1.51 -41.63
N THR A 54 88.85 -2.59 -40.85
CA THR A 54 90.03 -3.37 -40.42
C THR A 54 90.73 -4.05 -41.59
N TYR A 55 89.98 -4.62 -42.53
CA TYR A 55 90.55 -5.23 -43.73
C TYR A 55 91.23 -4.20 -44.64
N ASP A 56 90.64 -3.03 -44.84
CA ASP A 56 91.25 -1.95 -45.61
C ASP A 56 92.57 -1.48 -44.99
N GLN A 57 92.61 -1.32 -43.66
CA GLN A 57 93.83 -0.97 -42.93
C GLN A 57 94.93 -2.05 -43.05
N ALA A 58 94.58 -3.33 -42.91
CA ALA A 58 95.52 -4.43 -43.09
C ALA A 58 96.05 -4.49 -44.53
N ARG A 59 95.17 -4.27 -45.52
CA ARG A 59 95.54 -4.21 -46.94
C ARG A 59 96.49 -3.06 -47.24
N GLU A 60 96.25 -1.87 -46.71
CA GLU A 60 97.11 -0.70 -46.90
C GLU A 60 98.51 -0.93 -46.29
N LYS A 61 98.57 -1.48 -45.06
CA LYS A 61 99.83 -1.87 -44.43
C LYS A 61 100.62 -2.89 -45.25
N PHE A 62 99.94 -3.91 -45.78
CA PHE A 62 100.59 -4.96 -46.58
C PHE A 62 101.08 -4.42 -47.94
N VAL A 63 100.27 -3.62 -48.64
CA VAL A 63 100.61 -3.07 -49.96
C VAL A 63 101.74 -2.03 -49.87
N SER A 64 101.92 -1.37 -48.73
CA SER A 64 102.98 -0.38 -48.51
C SER A 64 104.36 -0.97 -48.16
N LEU A 65 104.49 -2.29 -48.10
CA LEU A 65 105.76 -2.97 -47.80
C LEU A 65 106.81 -2.71 -48.88
N LYS A 66 108.05 -2.46 -48.45
CA LYS A 66 109.20 -2.28 -49.34
C LYS A 66 109.82 -3.64 -49.67
N LYS A 67 110.49 -3.75 -50.82
CA LYS A 67 111.16 -4.99 -51.28
C LYS A 67 112.24 -5.52 -50.32
N ASN A 68 112.77 -4.69 -49.44
CA ASN A 68 113.81 -5.03 -48.46
C ASN A 68 113.24 -5.33 -47.06
N THR A 69 111.92 -5.48 -46.91
CA THR A 69 111.30 -5.77 -45.62
C THR A 69 111.68 -7.18 -45.16
N PRO A 70 112.06 -7.39 -43.88
CA PRO A 70 112.30 -8.71 -43.31
C PRO A 70 111.13 -9.69 -43.52
N GLY A 71 111.44 -10.95 -43.87
CA GLY A 71 110.43 -11.94 -44.27
C GLY A 71 109.48 -12.37 -43.15
N ASP A 72 109.93 -12.32 -41.90
CA ASP A 72 109.13 -12.51 -40.69
C ASP A 72 108.00 -11.46 -40.57
N ILE A 73 108.33 -10.18 -40.79
CA ILE A 73 107.35 -9.08 -40.78
C ILE A 73 106.35 -9.23 -41.95
N VAL A 74 106.83 -9.66 -43.12
CA VAL A 74 105.96 -9.91 -44.29
C VAL A 74 104.95 -11.02 -43.98
N ALA A 75 105.40 -12.12 -43.37
CA ALA A 75 104.54 -13.25 -43.02
C ALA A 75 103.47 -12.86 -41.97
N GLU A 76 103.84 -12.08 -40.96
CA GLU A 76 102.88 -11.57 -39.95
C GLU A 76 101.79 -10.70 -40.59
N LEU A 77 102.19 -9.75 -41.46
CA LEU A 77 101.23 -8.88 -42.14
C LEU A 77 100.37 -9.62 -43.19
N GLU A 78 100.88 -10.69 -43.80
CA GLU A 78 100.12 -11.57 -44.69
C GLU A 78 99.06 -12.36 -43.92
N GLU A 79 99.41 -12.89 -42.75
CA GLU A 79 98.47 -13.57 -41.87
C GLU A 79 97.37 -12.61 -41.39
N ASP A 80 97.72 -11.40 -40.95
CA ASP A 80 96.77 -10.35 -40.58
C ASP A 80 95.84 -9.96 -41.73
N LEU A 81 96.36 -9.85 -42.96
CA LEU A 81 95.57 -9.58 -44.16
C LEU A 81 94.57 -10.71 -44.43
N GLN A 82 95.00 -11.96 -44.32
CA GLN A 82 94.14 -13.11 -44.57
C GLN A 82 93.06 -13.26 -43.49
N ASN A 83 93.42 -13.05 -42.23
CA ASN A 83 92.49 -13.09 -41.09
C ASN A 83 91.43 -11.98 -41.18
N SER A 84 91.86 -10.74 -41.48
CA SER A 84 90.96 -9.61 -41.66
C SER A 84 90.03 -9.77 -42.88
N LYS A 85 90.53 -10.32 -43.99
CA LYS A 85 89.72 -10.67 -45.17
C LYS A 85 88.65 -11.71 -44.84
N SER A 86 89.01 -12.77 -44.12
CA SER A 86 88.07 -13.82 -43.68
C SER A 86 86.97 -13.25 -42.78
N SER A 87 87.32 -12.37 -41.84
CA SER A 87 86.37 -11.65 -40.98
C SER A 87 85.41 -10.74 -41.77
N PHE A 88 85.95 -10.01 -42.76
CA PHE A 88 85.17 -9.17 -43.66
C PHE A 88 84.15 -9.98 -44.46
N GLU A 89 84.59 -11.06 -45.10
CA GLU A 89 83.73 -11.95 -45.91
C GLU A 89 82.62 -12.57 -45.05
N ARG A 90 82.96 -13.06 -43.86
CA ARG A 90 81.97 -13.59 -42.90
C ARG A 90 80.94 -12.53 -42.51
N SER A 91 81.39 -11.32 -42.17
CA SER A 91 80.50 -10.22 -41.80
C SER A 91 79.61 -9.78 -42.97
N ARG A 92 80.12 -9.83 -44.21
CA ARG A 92 79.35 -9.56 -45.43
C ARG A 92 78.21 -10.55 -45.60
N PHE A 93 78.48 -11.86 -45.50
CA PHE A 93 77.44 -12.88 -45.62
C PHE A 93 76.40 -12.79 -44.50
N ASN A 94 76.82 -12.53 -43.27
CA ASN A 94 75.89 -12.32 -42.16
C ASN A 94 74.94 -11.14 -42.40
N LEU A 95 75.48 -10.01 -42.90
CA LEU A 95 74.65 -8.85 -43.24
C LEU A 95 73.67 -9.15 -44.37
N VAL A 96 74.13 -9.80 -45.45
CA VAL A 96 73.25 -10.19 -46.57
C VAL A 96 72.13 -11.10 -46.08
N ASN A 97 72.44 -12.09 -45.25
CA ASN A 97 71.44 -12.99 -44.68
C ASN A 97 70.41 -12.24 -43.81
N ALA A 98 70.87 -11.35 -42.94
CA ALA A 98 69.98 -10.54 -42.10
C ALA A 98 69.05 -9.64 -42.94
N LEU A 99 69.57 -9.02 -44.00
CA LEU A 99 68.77 -8.20 -44.92
C LEU A 99 67.77 -9.03 -45.73
N MET A 100 68.18 -10.21 -46.21
CA MET A 100 67.29 -11.13 -46.93
C MET A 100 66.15 -11.62 -46.06
N ASN A 101 66.42 -11.93 -44.78
CA ASN A 101 65.37 -12.29 -43.82
C ASN A 101 64.36 -11.16 -43.64
N ILE A 102 64.82 -9.91 -43.48
CA ILE A 102 63.91 -8.74 -43.38
C ILE A 102 63.07 -8.59 -44.65
N GLU A 103 63.66 -8.72 -45.83
CA GLU A 103 62.92 -8.65 -47.09
C GLU A 103 61.88 -9.77 -47.23
N ALA A 104 62.21 -10.99 -46.79
CA ALA A 104 61.30 -12.13 -46.80
C ALA A 104 60.09 -11.85 -45.89
N LYS A 105 60.33 -11.46 -44.64
CA LYS A 105 59.26 -11.11 -43.67
C LYS A 105 58.35 -10.01 -44.18
N LYS A 106 58.92 -9.00 -44.85
CA LYS A 106 58.15 -7.91 -45.45
C LYS A 106 57.20 -8.38 -46.56
N LYS A 107 57.58 -9.43 -47.30
CA LYS A 107 56.80 -9.93 -48.45
C LYS A 107 55.56 -10.71 -48.05
N TYR A 108 55.63 -11.53 -47.00
CA TYR A 108 54.52 -12.41 -46.63
C TYR A 108 54.03 -12.25 -45.19
N GLU A 109 54.89 -12.17 -44.17
CA GLU A 109 54.45 -12.19 -42.75
C GLU A 109 53.54 -11.00 -42.40
N PHE A 110 53.88 -9.79 -42.84
CA PHE A 110 52.99 -8.63 -42.60
C PHE A 110 51.68 -8.71 -43.38
N LEU A 111 51.72 -9.26 -44.58
CA LEU A 111 50.52 -9.41 -45.40
C LEU A 111 49.58 -10.44 -44.80
N GLU A 112 50.12 -11.56 -44.31
CA GLU A 112 49.39 -12.59 -43.56
C GLU A 112 48.80 -12.00 -42.28
N SER A 113 49.56 -11.20 -41.53
CA SER A 113 49.09 -10.54 -40.32
C SER A 113 47.89 -9.61 -40.58
N ILE A 114 48.00 -8.76 -41.61
CA ILE A 114 46.91 -7.85 -41.99
C ILE A 114 45.69 -8.65 -42.46
N SER A 115 45.89 -9.70 -43.26
CA SER A 115 44.82 -10.57 -43.74
C SER A 115 44.07 -11.24 -42.57
N ALA A 116 44.80 -11.78 -41.60
CA ALA A 116 44.23 -12.43 -40.41
C ALA A 116 43.46 -11.45 -39.51
N ILE A 117 43.93 -10.20 -39.37
CA ILE A 117 43.19 -9.15 -38.66
C ILE A 117 41.90 -8.82 -39.39
N MET A 118 41.96 -8.66 -40.72
CA MET A 118 40.77 -8.35 -41.51
C MET A 118 39.71 -9.45 -41.41
N ASP A 119 40.12 -10.72 -41.42
CA ASP A 119 39.21 -11.84 -41.17
C ASP A 119 38.63 -11.81 -39.74
N SER A 120 39.46 -11.49 -38.74
CA SER A 120 39.01 -11.33 -37.35
C SER A 120 37.98 -10.22 -37.18
N HIS A 121 38.17 -9.07 -37.85
CA HIS A 121 37.18 -7.99 -37.90
C HIS A 121 35.89 -8.43 -38.58
N LEU A 122 36.00 -9.10 -39.74
CA LEU A 122 34.84 -9.62 -40.45
C LEU A 122 34.03 -10.58 -39.56
N LYS A 123 34.70 -11.47 -38.84
CA LYS A 123 34.08 -12.38 -37.88
C LYS A 123 33.39 -11.64 -36.74
N TYR A 124 34.04 -10.63 -36.16
CA TYR A 124 33.44 -9.78 -35.11
C TYR A 124 32.13 -9.13 -35.59
N PHE A 125 32.14 -8.51 -36.76
CA PHE A 125 30.94 -7.87 -37.31
C PHE A 125 29.82 -8.88 -37.63
N LYS A 126 30.16 -10.05 -38.19
CA LYS A 126 29.19 -11.12 -38.46
C LYS A 126 28.51 -11.61 -37.17
N LEU A 127 29.28 -11.86 -36.12
CA LEU A 127 28.76 -12.31 -34.83
C LEU A 127 27.87 -11.24 -34.18
N GLY A 128 28.30 -9.97 -34.20
CA GLY A 128 27.51 -8.86 -33.68
C GLY A 128 26.21 -8.65 -34.43
N PHE A 129 26.24 -8.72 -35.76
CA PHE A 129 25.05 -8.61 -36.60
C PHE A 129 24.03 -9.72 -36.31
N GLU A 130 24.48 -10.98 -36.28
CA GLU A 130 23.60 -12.13 -36.03
C GLU A 130 22.95 -12.05 -34.64
N LEU A 131 23.72 -11.65 -33.62
CA LEU A 131 23.19 -11.44 -32.27
C LEU A 131 22.10 -10.36 -32.23
N LEU A 132 22.32 -9.22 -32.89
CA LEU A 132 21.36 -8.12 -32.92
C LEU A 132 20.12 -8.46 -33.77
N LYS A 133 20.30 -9.18 -34.87
CA LYS A 133 19.21 -9.69 -35.70
C LYS A 133 18.29 -10.62 -34.91
N GLN A 134 18.84 -11.50 -34.09
CA GLN A 134 18.04 -12.36 -33.19
C GLN A 134 17.30 -11.56 -32.11
N LEU A 135 17.85 -10.41 -31.69
CA LEU A 135 17.25 -9.53 -30.68
C LEU A 135 16.18 -8.60 -31.26
N GLU A 136 16.22 -8.31 -32.56
CA GLU A 136 15.31 -7.42 -33.29
C GLU A 136 13.82 -7.58 -32.96
N PRO A 137 13.20 -8.78 -32.98
CA PRO A 137 11.78 -8.92 -32.64
C PRO A 137 11.47 -8.46 -31.21
N PHE A 138 12.40 -8.70 -30.27
CA PHE A 138 12.25 -8.25 -28.90
C PHE A 138 12.42 -6.73 -28.76
N ILE A 139 13.28 -6.11 -29.58
CA ILE A 139 13.41 -4.65 -29.64
C ILE A 139 12.07 -4.02 -30.04
N HIS A 140 11.48 -4.51 -31.12
CA HIS A 140 10.19 -4.04 -31.60
C HIS A 140 9.08 -4.24 -30.56
N GLN A 141 9.05 -5.41 -29.91
CA GLN A 141 8.08 -5.68 -28.85
C GLN A 141 8.17 -4.67 -27.68
N VAL A 142 9.40 -4.38 -27.22
CA VAL A 142 9.61 -3.41 -26.13
C VAL A 142 9.23 -1.99 -26.56
N TYR A 143 9.51 -1.62 -27.81
CA TYR A 143 9.11 -0.33 -28.37
C TYR A 143 7.58 -0.19 -28.41
N THR A 144 6.86 -1.19 -28.94
CA THR A 144 5.40 -1.19 -28.97
C THR A 144 4.80 -1.08 -27.57
N TYR A 145 5.32 -1.85 -26.61
CA TYR A 145 4.88 -1.77 -25.21
C TYR A 145 5.07 -0.36 -24.62
N ALA A 146 6.22 0.26 -24.84
CA ALA A 146 6.50 1.60 -24.35
C ALA A 146 5.54 2.65 -24.94
N GLN A 147 5.21 2.51 -26.24
CA GLN A 147 4.27 3.39 -26.91
C GLN A 147 2.85 3.25 -26.35
N GLN A 148 2.37 2.02 -26.16
CA GLN A 148 1.07 1.76 -25.56
C GLN A 148 0.98 2.28 -24.12
N ALA A 149 2.02 2.06 -23.32
CA ALA A 149 2.08 2.57 -21.94
C ALA A 149 2.02 4.11 -21.90
N LYS A 150 2.67 4.79 -22.86
CA LYS A 150 2.62 6.24 -22.99
C LYS A 150 1.21 6.73 -23.33
N GLU A 151 0.53 6.08 -24.28
CA GLU A 151 -0.84 6.42 -24.67
C GLU A 151 -1.82 6.27 -23.50
N LEU A 152 -1.71 5.16 -22.76
CA LEU A 152 -2.51 4.92 -21.56
C LEU A 152 -2.27 5.99 -20.49
N ALA A 153 -1.01 6.32 -20.19
CA ALA A 153 -0.67 7.34 -19.21
C ALA A 153 -1.21 8.73 -19.61
N ASN A 154 -1.13 9.09 -20.88
CA ASN A 154 -1.68 10.34 -21.38
C ASN A 154 -3.22 10.37 -21.27
N ALA A 155 -3.89 9.26 -21.56
CA ALA A 155 -5.34 9.14 -21.43
C ALA A 155 -5.78 9.28 -19.96
N GLU A 156 -5.08 8.62 -19.04
CA GLU A 156 -5.31 8.75 -17.60
C GLU A 156 -5.08 10.18 -17.11
N GLN A 157 -4.00 10.84 -17.57
CA GLN A 157 -3.72 12.23 -17.23
C GLN A 157 -4.83 13.16 -17.72
N CYS A 158 -5.29 13.01 -18.96
CA CYS A 158 -6.39 13.80 -19.51
C CYS A 158 -7.70 13.57 -18.73
N SER A 159 -8.00 12.33 -18.38
CA SER A 159 -9.17 11.99 -17.55
C SER A 159 -9.09 12.65 -16.17
N LEU A 160 -7.92 12.62 -15.54
CA LEU A 160 -7.68 13.27 -14.25
C LEU A 160 -7.82 14.78 -14.34
N GLU A 161 -7.22 15.41 -15.35
CA GLU A 161 -7.32 16.86 -15.58
C GLU A 161 -8.78 17.29 -15.77
N LYS A 162 -9.55 16.53 -16.56
CA LYS A 162 -10.98 16.78 -16.75
C LYS A 162 -11.75 16.69 -15.43
N ARG A 163 -11.50 15.65 -14.64
CA ARG A 163 -12.17 15.45 -13.35
C ARG A 163 -11.81 16.54 -12.34
N ILE A 164 -10.55 16.98 -12.30
CA ILE A 164 -10.12 18.11 -11.48
C ILE A 164 -10.86 19.38 -11.89
N GLN A 165 -10.99 19.64 -13.19
CA GLN A 165 -11.70 20.81 -13.68
C GLN A 165 -13.20 20.77 -13.34
N GLU A 166 -13.85 19.61 -13.50
CA GLU A 166 -15.25 19.40 -13.09
C GLU A 166 -15.44 19.71 -11.59
N PHE A 167 -14.55 19.22 -10.72
CA PHE A 167 -14.59 19.52 -9.29
C PHE A 167 -14.42 21.01 -8.99
N ARG A 168 -13.52 21.70 -9.70
CA ARG A 168 -13.31 23.15 -9.53
C ARG A 168 -14.55 23.94 -9.93
N THR A 169 -15.11 23.64 -11.10
CA THR A 169 -16.34 24.30 -11.58
C THR A 169 -17.51 24.04 -10.62
N GLN A 170 -17.67 22.82 -10.12
CA GLN A 170 -18.72 22.51 -9.16
C GLN A 170 -18.56 23.32 -7.86
N ALA A 171 -17.34 23.41 -7.33
CA ALA A 171 -17.06 24.21 -6.14
C ALA A 171 -17.36 25.70 -6.35
N GLU A 172 -17.03 26.26 -7.52
CA GLU A 172 -17.39 27.64 -7.88
C GLU A 172 -18.92 27.84 -7.94
N ILE A 173 -19.65 26.91 -8.55
CA ILE A 173 -21.12 26.94 -8.60
C ILE A 173 -21.72 26.89 -7.19
N ASP A 174 -21.20 26.04 -6.31
CA ASP A 174 -21.68 25.89 -4.93
C ASP A 174 -21.44 27.17 -4.12
N ILE A 175 -20.29 27.84 -4.33
CA ILE A 175 -20.01 29.16 -3.74
C ILE A 175 -21.02 30.21 -4.22
N ILE A 176 -21.29 30.26 -5.53
CA ILE A 176 -22.26 31.21 -6.10
C ILE A 176 -23.65 30.97 -5.50
N LYS A 177 -24.12 29.71 -5.47
CA LYS A 177 -25.42 29.35 -4.88
C LYS A 177 -25.52 29.68 -3.39
N ALA A 178 -24.43 29.50 -2.63
CA ALA A 178 -24.40 29.86 -1.22
C ALA A 178 -24.47 31.39 -1.01
N SER A 179 -23.84 32.17 -1.89
CA SER A 179 -23.87 33.65 -1.84
C SER A 179 -25.22 34.25 -2.22
N SER A 180 -25.99 33.59 -3.09
CA SER A 180 -27.33 34.04 -3.51
C SER A 180 -28.45 33.80 -2.49
N ASN A 181 -28.18 33.10 -1.39
CA ASN A 181 -29.17 32.84 -0.32
C ASN A 181 -29.21 33.93 0.78
N ILE A 182 -28.70 35.13 0.51
CA ILE A 182 -28.77 36.27 1.44
C ILE A 182 -29.63 37.36 0.81
N GLU A 183 -30.95 37.32 1.06
CA GLU A 183 -31.86 38.47 0.94
C GLU A 183 -32.75 38.59 2.20
N PRO A 184 -33.23 39.81 2.51
CA PRO A 184 -33.37 40.30 3.88
C PRO A 184 -34.65 39.83 4.59
N SER A 185 -34.52 39.76 5.91
CA SER A 185 -35.56 39.51 6.90
C SER A 185 -36.91 40.19 6.60
N THR A 186 -37.95 39.39 6.38
CA THR A 186 -39.32 39.75 6.76
C THR A 186 -39.94 38.61 7.58
N SER A 187 -40.55 39.02 8.68
CA SER A 187 -41.10 38.20 9.75
C SER A 187 -42.22 37.27 9.29
N SER A 188 -42.09 35.98 9.54
CA SER A 188 -43.24 35.16 9.96
C SER A 188 -42.76 33.97 10.80
N VAL A 189 -43.41 33.81 11.94
CA VAL A 189 -43.18 32.74 12.92
C VAL A 189 -43.64 31.43 12.30
N GLY A 190 -42.70 30.51 12.06
CA GLY A 190 -42.98 29.15 11.61
C GLY A 190 -42.04 28.18 12.33
N ILE A 191 -42.58 27.38 13.25
CA ILE A 191 -41.87 26.31 13.95
C ILE A 191 -41.41 25.28 12.90
N CYS A 192 -40.10 25.17 12.67
CA CYS A 192 -39.51 24.23 11.74
C CYS A 192 -39.21 22.90 12.48
N VAL A 193 -40.08 21.91 12.27
CA VAL A 193 -39.88 20.52 12.71
C VAL A 193 -38.95 19.83 11.71
N THR A 194 -37.64 19.93 11.92
CA THR A 194 -36.61 19.30 11.08
C THR A 194 -35.81 18.30 11.89
N GLY A 195 -36.47 17.24 12.38
CA GLY A 195 -35.83 16.23 13.23
C GLY A 195 -36.07 14.77 12.85
N MET A 196 -37.00 14.45 11.93
CA MET A 196 -37.49 13.07 11.80
C MET A 196 -37.01 12.29 10.55
N ASN A 197 -36.28 12.92 9.62
CA ASN A 197 -35.92 12.28 8.34
C ASN A 197 -34.46 11.76 8.29
N SER A 198 -33.56 12.21 9.17
CA SER A 198 -32.16 11.75 9.21
C SER A 198 -32.01 10.34 9.77
N ASP A 199 -32.84 9.99 10.76
CA ASP A 199 -32.68 8.75 11.53
C ASP A 199 -33.09 7.52 10.70
N LYS A 200 -34.15 7.65 9.89
CA LYS A 200 -34.63 6.59 8.97
C LYS A 200 -33.59 6.25 7.88
N ASN A 201 -32.79 7.23 7.46
CA ASN A 201 -31.78 7.03 6.42
C ASN A 201 -30.55 6.28 6.96
N ILE A 202 -30.14 6.59 8.20
CA ILE A 202 -29.01 5.93 8.85
C ILE A 202 -29.34 4.46 9.16
N GLU A 203 -30.55 4.19 9.67
CA GLU A 203 -31.00 2.82 9.92
C GLU A 203 -31.05 1.98 8.63
N ALA A 204 -31.50 2.57 7.51
CA ALA A 204 -31.47 1.92 6.20
C ALA A 204 -30.05 1.64 5.68
N ILE A 205 -29.09 2.56 5.89
CA ILE A 205 -27.67 2.38 5.54
C ILE A 205 -27.02 1.26 6.39
N MET A 206 -27.36 1.18 7.68
CA MET A 206 -26.86 0.11 8.55
C MET A 206 -27.46 -1.25 8.18
N GLN A 207 -28.73 -1.30 7.80
CA GLN A 207 -29.40 -2.53 7.35
C GLN A 207 -28.90 -3.03 5.99
N SER A 208 -28.61 -2.14 5.03
CA SER A 208 -28.07 -2.51 3.71
C SER A 208 -26.63 -3.06 3.78
N SER A 209 -25.88 -2.65 4.80
CA SER A 209 -24.49 -3.09 5.03
C SER A 209 -24.36 -4.52 5.56
N ARG A 210 -25.46 -5.16 5.97
CA ARG A 210 -25.51 -6.62 6.24
C ARG A 210 -25.18 -7.46 5.00
N ASN A 211 -25.23 -6.87 3.79
CA ASN A 211 -24.88 -7.52 2.53
C ASN A 211 -23.38 -7.45 2.17
N GLY A 212 -22.52 -6.95 3.07
CA GLY A 212 -21.06 -7.07 2.97
C GLY A 212 -20.28 -5.84 2.50
N GLU A 213 -20.95 -4.75 2.10
CA GLU A 213 -20.31 -3.48 1.73
C GLU A 213 -20.40 -2.46 2.87
N VAL A 214 -19.26 -2.07 3.44
CA VAL A 214 -19.19 -1.08 4.54
C VAL A 214 -19.19 0.33 3.96
N GLN A 215 -20.23 1.10 4.27
CA GLN A 215 -20.38 2.48 3.79
C GLN A 215 -19.98 3.47 4.88
N THR A 216 -19.43 4.62 4.49
CA THR A 216 -19.09 5.71 5.42
C THR A 216 -20.32 6.57 5.69
N ILE A 217 -20.80 6.59 6.94
CA ILE A 217 -21.92 7.44 7.39
C ILE A 217 -21.47 8.90 7.53
N LYS A 218 -20.27 9.11 8.10
CA LYS A 218 -19.61 10.42 8.18
C LYS A 218 -18.12 10.24 8.38
N GLN A 219 -17.36 11.12 7.75
CA GLN A 219 -15.92 11.24 7.99
C GLN A 219 -15.53 12.71 8.01
N GLY A 220 -14.46 13.03 8.74
CA GLY A 220 -14.00 14.40 8.87
C GLY A 220 -12.99 14.59 9.98
N TYR A 221 -12.44 15.80 10.05
CA TYR A 221 -11.50 16.15 11.11
C TYR A 221 -12.24 16.60 12.37
N LEU A 222 -11.82 16.06 13.52
CA LEU A 222 -12.20 16.56 14.83
C LEU A 222 -10.96 16.79 15.68
N LEU A 223 -11.03 17.77 16.57
CA LEU A 223 -10.04 17.99 17.60
C LEU A 223 -10.38 17.08 18.79
N LYS A 224 -9.45 16.21 19.18
CA LYS A 224 -9.61 15.30 20.31
C LYS A 224 -8.76 15.76 21.48
N ARG A 225 -9.36 15.96 22.67
CA ARG A 225 -8.62 16.22 23.91
C ARG A 225 -7.89 14.96 24.36
N SER A 226 -6.65 15.13 24.78
CA SER A 226 -5.85 14.08 25.40
C SER A 226 -6.38 13.79 26.81
N SER A 227 -6.17 12.55 27.25
CA SER A 227 -6.47 12.13 28.62
C SER A 227 -5.29 12.40 29.57
N SER A 228 -4.26 13.12 29.13
CA SER A 228 -3.13 13.53 29.97
C SER A 228 -3.52 14.70 30.88
N LEU A 229 -2.81 14.85 32.00
CA LEU A 229 -3.01 15.95 32.96
C LEU A 229 -2.89 17.36 32.33
N ARG A 230 -2.19 17.48 31.18
CA ARG A 230 -2.03 18.74 30.44
C ARG A 230 -3.15 19.02 29.44
N GLY A 231 -4.02 18.04 29.15
CA GLY A 231 -5.23 18.22 28.34
C GLY A 231 -4.99 18.71 26.90
N ASP A 232 -3.94 18.23 26.22
CA ASP A 232 -3.58 18.70 24.87
C ASP A 232 -4.59 18.28 23.79
N TRP A 233 -4.96 19.21 22.90
CA TRP A 233 -5.87 18.95 21.79
C TRP A 233 -5.12 18.48 20.55
N LYS A 234 -5.62 17.44 19.88
CA LYS A 234 -5.02 16.91 18.66
C LYS A 234 -6.06 16.71 17.57
N ARG A 235 -5.82 17.31 16.40
CA ARG A 235 -6.63 17.10 15.19
C ARG A 235 -6.45 15.66 14.69
N ARG A 236 -7.54 14.94 14.49
CA ARG A 236 -7.57 13.56 14.00
C ARG A 236 -8.70 13.40 12.98
N PHE A 237 -8.48 12.54 11.99
CA PHE A 237 -9.52 12.20 11.01
C PHE A 237 -10.34 11.04 11.57
N PHE A 238 -11.62 11.28 11.82
CA PHE A 238 -12.58 10.31 12.32
C PHE A 238 -13.43 9.79 11.18
N VAL A 239 -13.79 8.51 11.27
CA VAL A 239 -14.69 7.82 10.36
C VAL A 239 -15.72 7.08 11.19
N LEU A 240 -17.00 7.31 10.89
CA LEU A 240 -18.15 6.56 11.38
C LEU A 240 -18.67 5.74 10.20
N ASP A 241 -18.64 4.42 10.34
CA ASP A 241 -19.10 3.49 9.31
C ASP A 241 -20.47 2.89 9.61
N SER A 242 -21.02 2.22 8.61
CA SER A 242 -22.33 1.57 8.66
C SER A 242 -22.39 0.30 9.50
N GLN A 243 -21.25 -0.19 9.98
CA GLN A 243 -21.19 -1.25 10.99
C GLN A 243 -21.37 -0.70 12.41
N GLY A 244 -21.45 0.62 12.53
CA GLY A 244 -21.54 1.32 13.81
C GLY A 244 -20.20 1.48 14.51
N THR A 245 -19.09 1.35 13.76
CA THR A 245 -17.75 1.55 14.28
C THR A 245 -17.36 3.01 14.09
N LEU A 246 -17.01 3.68 15.19
CA LEU A 246 -16.34 4.99 15.13
C LEU A 246 -14.85 4.78 15.35
N TYR A 247 -14.01 5.19 14.42
CA TYR A 247 -12.58 5.09 14.58
C TYR A 247 -11.85 6.33 14.09
N TYR A 248 -10.60 6.49 14.52
CA TYR A 248 -9.76 7.60 14.08
C TYR A 248 -8.34 7.18 13.79
N TYR A 249 -7.76 7.79 12.77
CA TYR A 249 -6.40 7.53 12.35
C TYR A 249 -5.40 8.31 13.20
N ARG A 250 -4.38 7.61 13.71
CA ARG A 250 -3.18 8.24 14.27
C ARG A 250 -2.13 8.33 13.18
N ASN A 251 -1.68 9.55 12.90
CA ASN A 251 -0.45 9.75 12.15
C ASN A 251 0.70 9.19 13.02
N LYS A 252 1.20 8.01 12.68
CA LYS A 252 2.58 7.68 13.02
C LYS A 252 3.39 8.54 12.07
N GLY A 253 3.95 9.64 12.56
CA GLY A 253 4.91 10.40 11.76
C GLY A 253 5.93 9.42 11.17
N ILE A 254 6.26 9.59 9.90
CA ILE A 254 7.40 8.89 9.31
C ILE A 254 8.57 9.21 10.23
N LYS A 255 9.05 8.24 11.01
CA LYS A 255 10.29 8.43 11.75
C LYS A 255 11.32 8.79 10.68
N PRO A 256 11.95 9.98 10.72
CA PRO A 256 13.06 10.22 9.83
C PRO A 256 14.13 9.25 10.31
N THR A 257 14.34 8.18 9.55
CA THR A 257 15.51 7.33 9.70
C THR A 257 16.68 8.27 9.43
N GLY A 258 17.30 8.74 10.52
CA GLY A 258 18.45 9.63 10.44
C GLY A 258 19.51 8.97 9.59
N PHE A 259 19.90 9.65 8.51
CA PHE A 259 21.15 9.38 7.84
C PHE A 259 22.27 9.73 8.81
N LEU A 260 22.72 8.74 9.59
CA LEU A 260 23.99 8.83 10.28
C LEU A 260 25.07 8.50 9.25
N HIS A 261 25.75 9.54 8.75
CA HIS A 261 27.00 9.39 8.03
C HIS A 261 28.02 8.73 8.96
N HIS A 262 28.40 7.49 8.65
CA HIS A 262 29.69 6.94 9.07
C HIS A 262 30.53 6.74 7.81
N TYR A 263 31.59 7.55 7.70
CA TYR A 263 32.70 7.31 6.79
C TYR A 263 33.48 6.10 7.30
N ALA A 264 33.53 5.03 6.50
CA ALA A 264 34.62 4.05 6.48
C ALA A 264 34.64 3.43 5.08
N GLY A 265 35.76 3.60 4.37
CA GLY A 265 35.89 3.21 2.98
C GLY A 265 36.04 1.71 2.77
N SER A 266 35.59 1.23 1.60
CA SER A 266 36.32 0.31 0.72
C SER A 266 35.45 -0.09 -0.47
N ALA A 267 36.07 -0.02 -1.65
CA ALA A 267 35.74 -0.58 -2.97
C ALA A 267 34.42 -1.37 -3.17
N GLU A 268 33.58 -0.91 -4.12
CA GLU A 268 33.31 -1.58 -5.39
C GLU A 268 32.30 -0.77 -6.23
N TYR A 269 32.67 -0.48 -7.48
CA TYR A 269 31.99 0.43 -8.38
C TYR A 269 30.90 -0.32 -9.16
N ASN A 270 29.64 -0.22 -8.73
CA ASN A 270 28.49 -0.65 -9.53
C ASN A 270 27.24 0.20 -9.21
N GLY A 271 27.23 1.45 -9.67
CA GLY A 271 26.10 2.37 -9.58
C GLY A 271 25.56 2.71 -10.96
N GLY A 272 24.66 1.88 -11.50
CA GLY A 272 23.98 2.14 -12.77
C GLY A 272 23.15 3.43 -12.72
N VAL A 273 23.34 4.27 -13.73
CA VAL A 273 22.70 5.59 -13.95
C VAL A 273 21.16 5.56 -13.95
N PHE A 274 20.54 4.37 -13.97
CA PHE A 274 19.10 4.15 -13.98
C PHE A 274 18.46 3.88 -12.61
N ALA A 275 19.22 3.88 -11.51
CA ALA A 275 18.65 3.67 -10.17
C ALA A 275 17.73 4.83 -9.71
N ARG A 276 17.85 6.02 -10.31
CA ARG A 276 17.02 7.20 -9.99
C ARG A 276 15.60 7.17 -10.59
N PHE A 277 15.32 6.26 -11.55
CA PHE A 277 14.03 6.20 -12.24
C PHE A 277 13.06 5.12 -11.74
N ARG A 278 13.42 4.35 -10.71
CA ARG A 278 12.42 3.58 -9.95
C ARG A 278 11.88 4.43 -8.81
N ALA A 279 11.10 5.46 -9.17
CA ALA A 279 10.02 5.87 -8.30
C ALA A 279 9.14 4.62 -8.11
N LYS A 280 9.14 4.10 -6.88
CA LYS A 280 8.24 3.02 -6.47
C LYS A 280 6.80 3.55 -6.63
N TYR A 281 6.20 3.37 -7.79
CA TYR A 281 4.79 3.01 -7.84
C TYR A 281 4.66 1.57 -7.32
N ARG A 282 4.99 1.40 -6.02
CA ARG A 282 4.19 0.46 -5.25
C ARG A 282 2.86 1.15 -5.18
N THR A 283 1.83 0.52 -5.71
CA THR A 283 0.46 0.66 -5.21
C THR A 283 0.59 0.69 -3.70
N SER A 284 0.59 1.89 -3.10
CA SER A 284 0.55 1.96 -1.66
C SER A 284 -0.88 1.56 -1.34
N SER A 285 -1.05 0.26 -1.05
CA SER A 285 -1.94 -0.09 0.04
C SER A 285 -1.45 0.76 1.22
N CYS A 286 -2.09 1.93 1.36
CA CYS A 286 -1.80 2.93 2.36
C CYS A 286 -2.48 2.53 3.68
N GLU A 287 -2.57 1.23 3.95
CA GLU A 287 -3.25 0.73 5.15
C GLU A 287 -2.27 0.39 6.28
N ASP A 288 -1.01 0.03 5.96
CA ASP A 288 -0.10 -0.53 6.98
C ASP A 288 0.58 0.49 7.92
N ASN A 289 0.43 1.80 7.70
CA ASN A 289 1.13 2.82 8.50
C ASN A 289 0.24 3.72 9.37
N LEU A 290 -1.08 3.70 9.22
CA LEU A 290 -1.96 4.48 10.08
C LEU A 290 -2.45 3.62 11.25
N GLY A 291 -1.98 3.93 12.46
CA GLY A 291 -2.51 3.28 13.65
C GLY A 291 -3.96 3.69 13.88
N CYS A 292 -4.91 2.81 13.58
CA CYS A 292 -6.32 3.03 13.80
C CYS A 292 -6.68 2.85 15.30
N ARG A 293 -7.57 3.69 15.83
CA ARG A 293 -8.16 3.48 17.15
C ARG A 293 -9.67 3.56 17.06
N THR A 294 -10.30 2.46 17.45
CA THR A 294 -11.75 2.32 17.54
C THR A 294 -12.28 2.89 18.85
N VAL A 295 -13.45 3.49 18.78
CA VAL A 295 -14.30 3.95 19.87
C VAL A 295 -15.53 3.04 19.86
N ASP A 296 -15.70 2.27 20.92
CA ASP A 296 -16.86 1.40 21.07
C ASP A 296 -18.13 2.24 21.30
N LEU A 297 -19.11 2.08 20.42
CA LEU A 297 -20.39 2.79 20.47
C LEU A 297 -21.52 1.97 21.08
N CYS A 298 -21.43 0.64 21.17
CA CYS A 298 -22.54 -0.24 21.55
C CYS A 298 -23.09 0.01 22.97
N THR A 299 -22.33 0.73 23.80
CA THR A 299 -22.70 1.12 25.17
C THR A 299 -22.35 2.58 25.48
N SER A 300 -22.07 3.38 24.44
CA SER A 300 -21.68 4.77 24.61
C SER A 300 -22.88 5.70 24.76
N THR A 301 -22.69 6.81 25.46
CA THR A 301 -23.63 7.93 25.51
C THR A 301 -22.96 9.21 25.02
N ILE A 302 -23.72 10.08 24.36
CA ILE A 302 -23.22 11.39 23.91
C ILE A 302 -23.76 12.48 24.83
N LYS A 303 -22.85 13.32 25.36
CA LYS A 303 -23.20 14.50 26.14
C LYS A 303 -22.87 15.77 25.37
N MET A 304 -23.88 16.63 25.22
CA MET A 304 -23.72 18.00 24.71
C MET A 304 -23.20 18.89 25.83
N GLY A 305 -22.11 19.61 25.58
CA GLY A 305 -21.51 20.53 26.55
C GLY A 305 -20.53 19.86 27.52
N ALA A 306 -19.43 20.58 27.80
CA ALA A 306 -18.55 20.25 28.91
C ALA A 306 -19.20 20.76 30.20
N GLU A 307 -18.95 20.07 31.32
CA GLU A 307 -19.22 20.65 32.64
C GLU A 307 -18.33 21.89 32.91
N ASP A 308 -17.28 22.08 32.09
CA ASP A 308 -16.45 23.28 32.00
C ASP A 308 -17.07 24.33 31.04
N THR A 309 -17.39 25.51 31.55
CA THR A 309 -18.05 26.63 30.85
C THR A 309 -17.29 27.25 29.67
N ASP A 310 -16.01 26.90 29.44
CA ASP A 310 -15.14 27.60 28.49
C ASP A 310 -14.92 26.88 27.14
N LEU A 311 -15.45 25.65 26.95
CA LEU A 311 -15.18 24.86 25.75
C LEU A 311 -16.30 24.96 24.70
N ARG A 312 -16.09 25.82 23.68
CA ARG A 312 -17.01 25.99 22.55
C ARG A 312 -17.00 24.78 21.60
N LEU A 313 -18.16 24.48 21.03
CA LEU A 313 -18.35 23.46 19.98
C LEU A 313 -17.88 22.03 20.37
N CYS A 314 -17.81 21.75 21.66
CA CYS A 314 -17.38 20.45 22.18
C CYS A 314 -18.56 19.50 22.45
N PHE A 315 -18.29 18.20 22.34
CA PHE A 315 -19.17 17.11 22.76
C PHE A 315 -18.34 15.97 23.34
N ARG A 316 -18.96 15.11 24.15
CA ARG A 316 -18.28 13.96 24.78
C ARG A 316 -18.95 12.66 24.39
N ILE A 317 -18.14 11.66 24.03
CA ILE A 317 -18.58 10.27 23.90
C ILE A 317 -18.11 9.54 25.16
N ILE A 318 -19.05 9.06 25.96
CA ILE A 318 -18.80 8.39 27.23
C ILE A 318 -19.05 6.89 27.01
N SER A 319 -17.97 6.14 26.85
CA SER A 319 -17.97 4.66 26.83
C SER A 319 -17.57 4.15 28.22
N PRO A 320 -17.99 2.93 28.62
CA PRO A 320 -17.60 2.32 29.91
C PRO A 320 -16.08 2.31 30.16
N LEU A 321 -15.27 2.17 29.11
CA LEU A 321 -13.83 2.09 29.21
C LEU A 321 -13.14 3.46 29.12
N LYS A 322 -13.79 4.45 28.49
CA LYS A 322 -13.14 5.73 28.17
C LYS A 322 -14.12 6.83 27.78
N THR A 323 -13.86 8.04 28.27
CA THR A 323 -14.48 9.26 27.73
C THR A 323 -13.61 9.94 26.67
N TYR A 324 -14.22 10.32 25.56
CA TYR A 324 -13.60 11.07 24.47
C TYR A 324 -14.21 12.48 24.41
N THR A 325 -13.42 13.51 24.69
CA THR A 325 -13.83 14.90 24.48
C THR A 325 -13.39 15.34 23.09
N LEU A 326 -14.35 15.72 22.25
CA LEU A 326 -14.17 16.08 20.85
C LEU A 326 -14.69 17.51 20.60
N GLN A 327 -14.07 18.20 19.65
CA GLN A 327 -14.43 19.55 19.23
C GLN A 327 -14.54 19.60 17.71
N ALA A 328 -15.65 20.14 17.23
CA ALA A 328 -15.95 20.35 15.82
C ALA A 328 -15.58 21.77 15.35
N GLU A 329 -15.48 21.97 14.03
CA GLU A 329 -15.05 23.25 13.44
C GLU A 329 -16.16 24.31 13.46
N ASN A 330 -17.43 23.90 13.39
CA ASN A 330 -18.58 24.80 13.43
C ASN A 330 -19.81 24.14 14.11
N ALA A 331 -20.85 24.94 14.37
CA ALA A 331 -22.05 24.48 15.07
C ALA A 331 -22.85 23.44 14.28
N GLY A 332 -22.91 23.57 12.95
CA GLY A 332 -23.59 22.61 12.08
C GLY A 332 -22.89 21.25 12.08
N ASP A 333 -21.56 21.25 11.93
CA ASP A 333 -20.74 20.04 11.94
C ASP A 333 -20.80 19.33 13.31
N ARG A 334 -20.82 20.08 14.41
CA ARG A 334 -21.04 19.51 15.76
C ARG A 334 -22.37 18.77 15.83
N THR A 335 -23.45 19.43 15.43
CA THR A 335 -24.80 18.86 15.48
C THR A 335 -24.91 17.63 14.58
N ASP A 336 -24.32 17.68 13.38
CA ASP A 336 -24.31 16.54 12.44
C ASP A 336 -23.52 15.33 13.01
N TRP A 337 -22.32 15.55 13.57
CA TRP A 337 -21.58 14.49 14.25
C TRP A 337 -22.36 13.88 15.41
N VAL A 338 -22.97 14.71 16.26
CA VAL A 338 -23.75 14.24 17.42
C VAL A 338 -24.97 13.45 16.99
N ASN A 339 -25.75 13.95 16.04
CA ASN A 339 -26.96 13.29 15.56
C ASN A 339 -26.64 11.94 14.93
N LYS A 340 -25.63 11.88 14.06
CA LYS A 340 -25.24 10.64 13.38
C LYS A 340 -24.70 9.57 14.33
N ILE A 341 -23.83 9.95 15.28
CA ILE A 341 -23.33 9.00 16.28
C ILE A 341 -24.48 8.55 17.21
N THR A 342 -25.40 9.44 17.60
CA THR A 342 -26.56 9.09 18.43
C THR A 342 -27.50 8.11 17.72
N ALA A 343 -27.76 8.34 16.43
CA ALA A 343 -28.56 7.43 15.61
C ALA A 343 -27.91 6.04 15.51
N VAL A 344 -26.59 5.98 15.30
CA VAL A 344 -25.84 4.71 15.28
C VAL A 344 -25.92 3.99 16.63
N ILE A 345 -25.68 4.68 17.75
CA ILE A 345 -25.79 4.08 19.10
C ILE A 345 -27.19 3.50 19.31
N THR A 346 -28.23 4.26 18.93
CA THR A 346 -29.62 3.83 19.07
C THR A 346 -29.91 2.57 18.23
N SER A 347 -29.41 2.51 17.00
CA SER A 347 -29.56 1.35 16.12
C SER A 347 -28.80 0.11 16.61
N LEU A 348 -27.58 0.29 17.12
CA LEU A 348 -26.79 -0.80 17.74
C LEU A 348 -27.51 -1.41 18.94
N LEU A 349 -28.11 -0.58 19.81
CA LEU A 349 -28.89 -1.05 20.96
C LEU A 349 -30.14 -1.83 20.53
N SER A 350 -30.90 -1.31 19.56
CA SER A 350 -32.10 -1.98 19.06
C SER A 350 -31.81 -3.33 18.39
N SER A 351 -30.68 -3.43 17.67
CA SER A 351 -30.31 -4.66 16.96
C SER A 351 -29.76 -5.76 17.89
N HIS A 352 -29.02 -5.40 18.95
CA HIS A 352 -28.46 -6.37 19.90
C HIS A 352 -29.55 -7.08 20.72
N ILE A 353 -30.62 -6.37 21.07
CA ILE A 353 -31.79 -6.91 21.77
C ILE A 353 -32.52 -7.96 20.91
N LEU A 354 -32.60 -7.73 19.59
CA LEU A 354 -33.26 -8.67 18.66
C LEU A 354 -32.44 -9.96 18.44
N GLN A 355 -31.12 -9.88 18.55
CA GLN A 355 -30.21 -11.01 18.26
C GLN A 355 -30.11 -12.02 19.41
N GLN A 356 -30.19 -11.57 20.67
CA GLN A 356 -30.27 -12.47 21.84
C GLN A 356 -31.51 -13.38 21.84
N HIS A 357 -32.54 -13.04 21.08
CA HIS A 357 -33.76 -13.84 20.96
C HIS A 357 -33.64 -15.04 20.01
N VAL A 358 -32.66 -15.02 19.08
CA VAL A 358 -32.45 -16.14 18.14
C VAL A 358 -31.71 -17.30 18.81
N GLU A 359 -30.74 -17.01 19.67
CA GLU A 359 -29.93 -18.04 20.35
C GLU A 359 -30.68 -18.75 21.48
N ASN A 360 -31.63 -18.08 22.16
CA ASN A 360 -32.42 -18.71 23.22
C ASN A 360 -33.58 -19.59 22.71
N ASN A 361 -34.02 -19.42 21.46
CA ASN A 361 -35.12 -20.21 20.87
C ASN A 361 -34.68 -21.60 20.35
N ASP A 362 -33.39 -21.84 20.17
CA ASP A 362 -32.88 -23.15 19.73
C ASP A 362 -32.80 -24.19 20.87
N TYR A 363 -32.85 -23.76 22.14
CA TYR A 363 -32.93 -24.68 23.29
C TYR A 363 -34.37 -25.13 23.61
N ALA A 364 -35.39 -24.34 23.26
CA ALA A 364 -36.79 -24.66 23.57
C ALA A 364 -37.49 -25.57 22.54
N ARG A 365 -36.97 -25.69 21.30
CA ARG A 365 -37.58 -26.51 20.23
C ARG A 365 -37.30 -28.02 20.29
N LYS A 366 -36.51 -28.50 21.24
CA LYS A 366 -36.20 -29.94 21.42
C LYS A 366 -37.05 -30.66 22.46
N ALA A 367 -37.95 -29.98 23.16
CA ALA A 367 -38.89 -30.60 24.08
C ALA A 367 -40.33 -30.39 23.61
N SER A 368 -41.11 -31.46 23.57
CA SER A 368 -42.56 -31.50 23.33
C SER A 368 -43.02 -31.48 21.87
N SER A 369 -42.75 -32.59 21.19
CA SER A 369 -43.76 -33.24 20.33
C SER A 369 -44.48 -34.29 21.17
N ASN A 370 -45.82 -34.21 21.32
CA ASN A 370 -46.75 -35.36 21.20
C ASN A 370 -48.19 -35.08 21.74
N VAL A 371 -49.16 -35.54 20.94
CA VAL A 371 -50.59 -35.88 21.21
C VAL A 371 -51.59 -34.70 21.28
N MET A 372 -52.43 -34.40 20.27
CA MET A 372 -53.59 -35.09 19.61
C MET A 372 -54.96 -35.04 20.37
N LEU A 373 -55.90 -34.29 19.76
CA LEU A 373 -57.35 -34.50 19.53
C LEU A 373 -58.35 -34.66 20.72
N ARG A 374 -59.48 -33.91 20.70
CA ARG A 374 -60.80 -34.34 20.16
C ARG A 374 -61.98 -33.35 20.43
N ASN A 375 -62.78 -33.14 19.36
CA ASN A 375 -64.12 -32.51 19.16
C ASN A 375 -65.22 -32.81 20.22
N ASN A 376 -66.41 -32.17 20.35
CA ASN A 376 -67.34 -31.49 19.40
C ASN A 376 -68.57 -30.84 20.13
N HIS A 377 -69.39 -30.08 19.37
CA HIS A 377 -70.82 -29.66 19.54
C HIS A 377 -71.13 -28.38 20.37
N HIS A 378 -72.07 -27.47 20.01
CA HIS A 378 -73.12 -27.40 18.98
C HIS A 378 -73.49 -25.92 18.66
N THR A 379 -73.97 -25.74 17.43
CA THR A 379 -74.59 -24.59 16.71
C THR A 379 -75.59 -23.69 17.43
N SER A 380 -75.55 -22.37 17.21
CA SER A 380 -76.63 -21.58 16.56
C SER A 380 -76.20 -20.14 16.24
N ASP A 381 -76.82 -19.64 15.18
CA ASP A 381 -76.61 -18.41 14.41
C ASP A 381 -77.01 -17.15 15.21
N ASP A 382 -76.19 -16.09 15.15
CA ASP A 382 -76.67 -14.70 15.19
C ASP A 382 -75.57 -13.72 14.73
N GLN A 383 -75.97 -12.80 13.86
CA GLN A 383 -75.16 -11.74 13.27
C GLN A 383 -74.66 -10.75 14.33
N ILE A 384 -73.51 -10.08 14.07
CA ILE A 384 -73.15 -8.67 14.38
C ILE A 384 -71.67 -8.51 14.82
N GLY A 385 -70.88 -7.79 14.00
CA GLY A 385 -69.87 -6.83 14.46
C GLY A 385 -68.45 -7.32 14.79
N ASN A 386 -67.49 -6.96 13.93
CA ASN A 386 -66.05 -6.90 14.26
C ASN A 386 -65.83 -6.08 15.56
N ARG A 387 -65.59 -6.74 16.69
CA ARG A 387 -65.18 -6.11 17.94
C ARG A 387 -63.65 -6.17 17.99
N ALA A 388 -62.98 -5.04 17.76
CA ALA A 388 -61.56 -4.92 18.04
C ALA A 388 -61.34 -5.21 19.54
N GLU A 389 -60.60 -6.27 19.86
CA GLU A 389 -60.26 -6.62 21.23
C GLU A 389 -59.46 -5.46 21.87
N SER A 390 -59.84 -5.06 23.09
CA SER A 390 -59.14 -4.02 23.83
C SER A 390 -57.74 -4.49 24.21
N VAL A 391 -56.72 -3.64 24.07
CA VAL A 391 -55.32 -3.96 24.44
C VAL A 391 -55.21 -4.51 25.86
N SER A 392 -56.03 -4.01 26.79
CA SER A 392 -56.08 -4.50 28.17
C SER A 392 -56.50 -5.99 28.23
N ALA A 393 -57.45 -6.43 27.40
CA ALA A 393 -57.84 -7.83 27.33
C ALA A 393 -56.70 -8.71 26.82
N VAL A 394 -56.05 -8.30 25.73
CA VAL A 394 -54.93 -9.06 25.12
C VAL A 394 -53.74 -9.19 26.08
N LEU A 395 -53.41 -8.14 26.82
CA LEU A 395 -52.26 -8.15 27.73
C LEU A 395 -52.51 -8.93 29.01
N ARG A 396 -53.77 -9.02 29.47
CA ARG A 396 -54.14 -9.77 30.68
C ARG A 396 -54.19 -11.28 30.45
N GLU A 397 -54.33 -11.74 29.21
CA GLU A 397 -54.24 -13.16 28.86
C GLU A 397 -52.81 -13.73 28.99
N ILE A 398 -51.81 -12.86 29.13
CA ILE A 398 -50.41 -13.25 29.28
C ILE A 398 -50.18 -13.77 30.70
N PRO A 399 -49.44 -14.88 30.90
CA PRO A 399 -49.23 -15.47 32.23
C PRO A 399 -48.70 -14.47 33.28
N GLY A 400 -49.40 -14.38 34.41
CA GLY A 400 -49.07 -13.51 35.55
C GLY A 400 -49.55 -12.05 35.42
N ASN A 401 -50.04 -11.64 34.25
CA ASN A 401 -50.55 -10.28 34.04
C ASN A 401 -51.97 -10.07 34.58
N ASP A 402 -52.58 -11.10 35.16
CA ASP A 402 -53.85 -11.06 35.87
C ASP A 402 -53.75 -10.34 37.23
N VAL A 403 -52.53 -10.21 37.76
CA VAL A 403 -52.22 -9.50 39.01
C VAL A 403 -51.04 -8.53 38.84
N CYS A 404 -51.00 -7.49 39.68
CA CYS A 404 -49.92 -6.52 39.76
C CYS A 404 -48.59 -7.19 40.11
N ALA A 405 -47.52 -6.83 39.39
CA ALA A 405 -46.20 -7.43 39.57
C ALA A 405 -45.60 -7.26 40.97
N GLU A 406 -45.93 -6.20 41.71
CA GLU A 406 -45.32 -5.91 43.03
C GLU A 406 -46.24 -6.18 44.22
N CYS A 407 -47.56 -6.11 44.06
CA CYS A 407 -48.49 -6.21 45.20
C CYS A 407 -49.60 -7.24 45.01
N ASN A 408 -49.59 -7.97 43.89
CA ASN A 408 -50.58 -8.98 43.52
C ASN A 408 -52.04 -8.47 43.46
N ALA A 409 -52.28 -7.15 43.43
CA ALA A 409 -53.61 -6.59 43.22
C ALA A 409 -54.17 -7.00 41.85
N HIS A 410 -55.43 -7.43 41.82
CA HIS A 410 -56.08 -7.87 40.58
C HIS A 410 -56.24 -6.73 39.56
N GLU A 411 -56.31 -7.12 38.29
CA GLU A 411 -56.64 -6.24 37.17
C GLU A 411 -55.71 -5.02 37.01
N PRO A 412 -54.39 -5.22 36.86
CA PRO A 412 -53.47 -4.10 36.64
C PRO A 412 -53.72 -3.41 35.28
N ASP A 413 -53.95 -2.10 35.32
CA ASP A 413 -54.25 -1.26 34.15
C ASP A 413 -53.10 -0.31 33.74
N TRP A 414 -51.94 -0.47 34.37
CA TRP A 414 -50.72 0.25 34.01
C TRP A 414 -49.59 -0.72 33.71
N ALA A 415 -48.58 -0.23 33.00
CA ALA A 415 -47.44 -1.01 32.58
C ALA A 415 -46.15 -0.19 32.68
N SER A 416 -45.05 -0.84 33.03
CA SER A 416 -43.71 -0.29 32.85
C SER A 416 -43.11 -0.85 31.55
N LEU A 417 -43.08 -0.05 30.48
CA LEU A 417 -42.70 -0.53 29.15
C LEU A 417 -41.30 -1.12 29.08
N ASN A 418 -40.34 -0.51 29.78
CA ASN A 418 -38.95 -0.95 29.77
C ASN A 418 -38.67 -2.13 30.72
N LEU A 419 -39.58 -2.41 31.65
CA LEU A 419 -39.48 -3.55 32.56
C LEU A 419 -40.37 -4.72 32.12
N GLY A 420 -41.31 -4.50 31.20
CA GLY A 420 -42.18 -5.54 30.66
C GLY A 420 -43.22 -6.08 31.64
N ILE A 421 -43.63 -5.28 32.62
CA ILE A 421 -44.55 -5.68 33.70
C ILE A 421 -45.81 -4.83 33.74
N LEU A 422 -46.92 -5.42 34.19
CA LEU A 422 -48.18 -4.77 34.52
C LEU A 422 -48.28 -4.44 36.02
N LEU A 423 -48.77 -3.24 36.29
CA LEU A 423 -48.83 -2.58 37.59
C LEU A 423 -50.26 -2.13 37.88
N CYS A 424 -50.67 -2.22 39.15
CA CYS A 424 -51.89 -1.59 39.63
C CYS A 424 -51.73 -0.07 39.76
N ILE A 425 -52.79 0.58 40.24
CA ILE A 425 -52.82 2.04 40.33
C ILE A 425 -51.70 2.61 41.19
N GLU A 426 -51.60 2.08 42.39
CA GLU A 426 -50.70 2.55 43.41
C GLU A 426 -49.23 2.28 43.04
N CYS A 427 -48.91 1.06 42.56
CA CYS A 427 -47.54 0.68 42.18
C CYS A 427 -47.02 1.50 41.00
N SER A 428 -47.87 1.82 40.02
CA SER A 428 -47.43 2.72 38.95
C SER A 428 -47.09 4.13 39.44
N GLY A 429 -47.78 4.60 40.49
CA GLY A 429 -47.48 5.88 41.15
C GLY A 429 -46.09 5.87 41.79
N VAL A 430 -45.72 4.77 42.44
CA VAL A 430 -44.37 4.55 42.98
C VAL A 430 -43.33 4.54 41.85
N HIS A 431 -43.60 3.81 40.77
CA HIS A 431 -42.69 3.72 39.62
C HIS A 431 -42.48 5.06 38.90
N ARG A 432 -43.50 5.93 38.88
CA ARG A 432 -43.36 7.30 38.35
C ARG A 432 -42.36 8.13 39.17
N ASN A 433 -42.30 7.94 40.48
CA ASN A 433 -41.37 8.66 41.36
C ASN A 433 -39.90 8.24 41.17
N LEU A 434 -39.64 7.05 40.59
CA LEU A 434 -38.28 6.59 40.23
C LEU A 434 -37.72 7.34 39.01
N GLY A 435 -38.58 7.94 38.19
CA GLY A 435 -38.21 8.68 36.98
C GLY A 435 -38.11 7.80 35.73
N VAL A 436 -38.28 8.45 34.56
CA VAL A 436 -38.44 7.78 33.25
C VAL A 436 -37.20 7.01 32.75
N HIS A 437 -36.05 7.21 33.39
CA HIS A 437 -34.81 6.49 33.12
C HIS A 437 -34.75 5.13 33.85
N ILE A 438 -35.63 4.92 34.85
CA ILE A 438 -35.74 3.70 35.64
C ILE A 438 -37.01 2.92 35.28
N SER A 439 -38.19 3.57 35.31
CA SER A 439 -39.46 2.94 34.91
C SER A 439 -40.30 3.85 34.01
N LYS A 440 -40.68 3.34 32.84
CA LYS A 440 -41.48 4.03 31.83
C LYS A 440 -42.95 3.63 31.93
N VAL A 441 -43.66 4.27 32.86
CA VAL A 441 -45.06 3.97 33.18
C VAL A 441 -46.03 4.47 32.10
N ARG A 442 -46.93 3.61 31.62
CA ARG A 442 -48.00 3.89 30.63
C ARG A 442 -49.30 3.17 30.97
N SER A 443 -50.43 3.74 30.56
CA SER A 443 -51.78 3.18 30.76
C SER A 443 -52.23 2.29 29.63
N LEU A 444 -52.79 1.14 30.00
CA LEU A 444 -53.41 0.21 29.04
C LEU A 444 -54.61 0.84 28.33
N THR A 445 -55.32 1.75 29.00
CA THR A 445 -56.56 2.37 28.50
C THR A 445 -56.39 3.82 28.08
N LEU A 446 -55.58 4.61 28.79
CA LEU A 446 -55.43 6.05 28.49
C LEU A 446 -54.38 6.34 27.42
N ASP A 447 -53.32 5.51 27.31
CA ASP A 447 -52.19 5.75 26.40
C ASP A 447 -52.29 4.91 25.11
N VAL A 448 -53.46 4.94 24.44
CA VAL A 448 -53.79 4.04 23.31
C VAL A 448 -52.75 4.08 22.17
N LYS A 449 -52.08 5.22 21.92
CA LYS A 449 -51.07 5.38 20.86
C LYS A 449 -49.73 4.68 21.16
N VAL A 450 -49.49 4.24 22.39
CA VAL A 450 -48.26 3.57 22.80
C VAL A 450 -48.28 2.08 22.47
N TRP A 451 -49.47 1.49 22.44
CA TRP A 451 -49.68 0.05 22.28
C TRP A 451 -49.67 -0.37 20.81
N GLU A 452 -48.58 -0.05 20.13
CA GLU A 452 -48.29 -0.56 18.79
C GLU A 452 -48.14 -2.10 18.82
N PRO A 453 -48.41 -2.81 17.72
CA PRO A 453 -48.34 -4.28 17.68
C PRO A 453 -47.00 -4.84 18.17
N SER A 454 -45.89 -4.13 17.94
CA SER A 454 -44.55 -4.49 18.42
C SER A 454 -44.42 -4.47 19.94
N ILE A 455 -45.08 -3.51 20.61
CA ILE A 455 -45.08 -3.39 22.08
C ILE A 455 -45.97 -4.46 22.70
N VAL A 456 -47.13 -4.74 22.10
CA VAL A 456 -48.00 -5.84 22.55
C VAL A 456 -47.28 -7.19 22.45
N GLU A 457 -46.54 -7.43 21.35
CA GLU A 457 -45.77 -8.66 21.16
C GLU A 457 -44.59 -8.78 22.15
N LEU A 458 -43.93 -7.65 22.49
CA LEU A 458 -42.93 -7.62 23.56
C LEU A 458 -43.51 -8.09 24.89
N PHE A 459 -44.70 -7.61 25.25
CA PHE A 459 -45.35 -8.03 26.50
C PHE A 459 -45.78 -9.49 26.47
N ARG A 460 -46.21 -10.04 25.33
CA ARG A 460 -46.50 -11.48 25.19
C ARG A 460 -45.28 -12.36 25.48
N THR A 461 -44.09 -11.84 25.22
CA THR A 461 -42.82 -12.54 25.43
C THR A 461 -42.32 -12.41 26.88
N LEU A 462 -42.53 -11.25 27.50
CA LEU A 462 -42.14 -10.98 28.88
C LEU A 462 -43.28 -11.40 29.81
N GLY A 463 -44.18 -10.48 30.16
CA GLY A 463 -45.24 -10.74 31.13
C GLY A 463 -44.70 -10.86 32.56
N ASN A 464 -45.57 -10.61 33.53
CA ASN A 464 -45.22 -10.56 34.94
C ASN A 464 -44.61 -11.87 35.43
N ALA A 465 -45.14 -13.03 34.99
CA ALA A 465 -44.62 -14.32 35.44
C ALA A 465 -43.14 -14.53 35.05
N TYR A 466 -42.76 -14.20 33.81
CA TYR A 466 -41.37 -14.31 33.36
C TYR A 466 -40.48 -13.28 34.04
N CYS A 467 -40.92 -12.02 34.07
CA CYS A 467 -40.17 -10.94 34.70
C CYS A 467 -39.90 -11.25 36.17
N ASN A 468 -40.92 -11.64 36.93
CA ASN A 468 -40.76 -11.99 38.34
C ASN A 468 -39.90 -13.25 38.51
N SER A 469 -39.93 -14.22 37.59
CA SER A 469 -38.99 -15.36 37.65
C SER A 469 -37.52 -14.96 37.59
N ILE A 470 -37.21 -13.82 36.96
CA ILE A 470 -35.85 -13.26 36.87
C ILE A 470 -35.58 -12.35 38.06
N TRP A 471 -36.43 -11.34 38.27
CA TRP A 471 -36.22 -10.30 39.29
C TRP A 471 -36.40 -10.83 40.71
N GLU A 472 -37.34 -11.75 40.93
CA GLU A 472 -37.66 -12.38 42.22
C GLU A 472 -37.14 -13.83 42.32
N GLY A 473 -36.44 -14.32 41.29
CA GLY A 473 -35.96 -15.70 41.21
C GLY A 473 -35.09 -16.14 42.38
N SER A 474 -34.38 -15.19 43.01
CA SER A 474 -33.51 -15.43 44.18
C SER A 474 -34.15 -15.12 45.53
N LEU A 475 -35.41 -14.65 45.58
CA LEU A 475 -36.13 -14.42 46.84
C LEU A 475 -36.59 -15.75 47.44
N LEU A 476 -36.37 -15.93 48.74
CA LEU A 476 -36.80 -17.11 49.50
C LEU A 476 -38.33 -17.19 49.50
N LYS A 477 -38.92 -18.40 49.42
CA LYS A 477 -40.38 -18.62 49.25
C LYS A 477 -41.30 -17.91 50.26
N ASN A 478 -40.76 -17.40 51.37
CA ASN A 478 -41.52 -16.72 52.42
C ASN A 478 -41.54 -15.18 52.26
N GLU A 479 -40.89 -14.65 51.22
CA GLU A 479 -40.78 -13.21 50.91
C GLU A 479 -41.29 -12.87 49.49
N ARG A 480 -42.02 -13.79 48.84
CA ARG A 480 -42.65 -13.63 47.53
C ARG A 480 -44.15 -13.35 47.64
#